data_AF-A0A346N763-F1
#
_entry.id   AF-A0A346N763-F1
#
_cell.length_a   1.000
_cell.length_b   1.000
_cell.length_c   1.000
_cell.angle_alpha   90.00
_cell.angle_beta   90.00
_cell.angle_gamma   90.00
#
_symmetry.space_group_name_H-M   'P 1'
#
loop_
_entity.id
_entity.type
_entity.pdbx_description
1 polymer ?
#
loop_
_entity_poly.entity_id
_entity_poly.type
_entity_poly.pdbx_seq_one_letter_code
_entity_poly.pdbx_strand_id
1 'polypeptide(L)' 'MSGPAPFRYPTPEETDLPPYPDQPDCCNGGCAVCVLEGWPEEVQAWKEKVEEIRAKRAIKTDP' A
#
# COMPACT_ATOMS: atom_id res chain seq x y z
N MET A 1 22.50 21.09 1.07
CA MET A 1 22.25 20.83 2.50
C MET A 1 20.75 20.66 2.70
N SER A 2 20.24 19.42 2.69
CA SER A 2 18.83 19.17 3.02
C SER A 2 18.77 18.90 4.52
N GLY A 3 18.35 19.90 5.30
CA GLY A 3 18.04 19.71 6.71
C GLY A 3 16.82 18.77 6.88
N PRO A 4 16.62 18.16 8.06
CA PRO A 4 15.45 17.35 8.30
C PRO A 4 14.20 18.21 8.11
N ALA A 5 13.24 17.72 7.31
CA ALA A 5 11.95 18.39 7.17
C ALA A 5 11.34 18.61 8.57
N PRO A 6 10.75 19.79 8.85
CA PRO A 6 10.11 20.03 10.14
C PRO A 6 9.05 18.95 10.40
N PHE A 7 8.91 18.52 11.65
CA PHE A 7 7.86 17.59 12.09
C PHE A 7 6.50 18.15 11.70
N ARG A 8 5.99 17.74 10.54
CA ARG A 8 4.65 18.04 10.05
C ARG A 8 3.84 16.76 10.24
N TYR A 9 2.64 16.93 10.79
CA TYR A 9 1.66 15.86 10.78
C TYR A 9 1.33 15.50 9.33
N PRO A 10 1.34 14.21 8.98
CA PRO A 10 0.97 13.78 7.64
C PRO A 10 -0.42 14.32 7.32
N THR A 11 -0.63 14.83 6.10
CA THR A 11 -2.00 15.19 5.70
C THR A 11 -2.89 13.96 5.66
N PRO A 12 -4.22 14.13 5.71
CA PRO A 12 -5.16 13.06 5.43
C PRO A 12 -4.80 12.29 4.14
N GLU A 13 -4.28 12.98 3.12
CA GLU A 13 -3.82 12.35 1.88
C GLU A 13 -2.62 11.41 2.06
N GLU A 14 -1.76 11.67 3.04
CA GLU A 14 -0.61 10.84 3.41
C GLU A 14 -1.01 9.64 4.29
N THR A 15 -2.14 9.72 5.01
CA THR A 15 -2.62 8.66 5.92
C THR A 15 -3.74 7.77 5.38
N ASP A 16 -4.47 8.18 4.34
CA ASP A 16 -5.65 7.44 3.85
C ASP A 16 -5.34 6.24 2.95
N LEU A 17 -4.09 6.07 2.51
CA LEU A 17 -3.74 4.88 1.75
C LEU A 17 -3.68 3.66 2.69
N PRO A 18 -4.33 2.54 2.33
CA PRO A 18 -4.21 1.34 3.13
C PRO A 18 -2.73 0.93 3.24
N PRO A 19 -2.30 0.35 4.38
CA PRO A 19 -0.95 -0.16 4.51
C PRO A 19 -0.69 -1.24 3.47
N TYR A 20 0.56 -1.33 3.01
CA TYR A 20 0.97 -2.39 2.09
C TYR A 20 0.85 -3.75 2.79
N PRO A 21 0.36 -4.81 2.11
CA PRO A 21 0.23 -6.14 2.72
C PRO A 21 1.59 -6.68 3.16
N ASP A 22 1.65 -7.23 4.37
CA ASP A 22 2.87 -7.87 4.88
C ASP A 22 3.23 -9.08 4.03
N GLN A 23 4.48 -9.12 3.56
CA GLN A 23 4.97 -10.27 2.81
C GLN A 23 5.28 -11.41 3.78
N PRO A 24 4.68 -12.60 3.60
CA PRO A 24 4.98 -13.72 4.47
C PRO A 24 6.36 -14.31 4.15
N ASP A 25 7.04 -14.81 5.18
CA ASP A 25 8.33 -15.46 5.04
C ASP A 25 8.21 -16.77 4.25
N CYS A 26 8.86 -16.84 3.10
CA CYS A 26 8.96 -18.07 2.33
C CYS A 26 9.96 -19.03 3.01
N CYS A 27 9.45 -20.10 3.61
CA CYS A 27 10.30 -21.13 4.22
C CYS A 27 11.06 -22.01 3.21
N ASN A 28 10.74 -21.91 1.90
CA ASN A 28 11.28 -22.76 0.82
C ASN A 28 11.15 -24.28 1.07
N GLY A 29 10.27 -24.70 1.98
CA GLY A 29 10.13 -26.08 2.44
C GLY A 29 9.22 -26.98 1.60
N GLY A 30 8.66 -26.48 0.49
CA GLY A 30 7.73 -27.27 -0.34
C GLY A 30 6.41 -27.60 0.36
N CYS A 31 5.89 -26.69 1.20
CA CYS A 31 4.62 -26.86 1.90
C CYS A 31 3.47 -27.19 0.93
N ALA A 32 2.51 -28.00 1.38
CA ALA A 32 1.35 -28.41 0.57
C ALA A 32 0.45 -27.24 0.12
N VAL A 33 0.47 -26.13 0.88
CA VAL A 33 -0.08 -24.83 0.48
C VAL A 33 1.04 -23.82 0.65
N CYS A 34 1.39 -23.12 -0.41
CA CYS A 34 2.44 -22.12 -0.33
C CYS A 34 1.88 -20.85 0.33
N VAL A 35 2.55 -20.35 1.36
CA VAL A 35 2.19 -19.08 2.00
C VAL A 35 2.24 -17.88 1.02
N LEU A 36 2.98 -18.04 -0.09
CA LEU A 36 3.04 -17.07 -1.17
C LEU A 36 1.88 -17.19 -2.19
N GLU A 37 0.97 -18.16 -2.07
CA GLU A 37 -0.15 -18.28 -3.03
C GLU A 37 -1.20 -17.17 -2.85
N GLY A 38 -1.52 -16.80 -1.61
CA GLY A 38 -2.52 -15.75 -1.33
C GLY A 38 -1.98 -14.32 -1.38
N TRP A 39 -0.69 -14.13 -1.07
CA TRP A 39 -0.09 -12.80 -0.97
C TRP A 39 -0.16 -11.97 -2.29
N PRO A 40 0.07 -12.53 -3.49
CA PRO A 40 -0.10 -11.81 -4.74
C PRO A 40 -1.52 -11.27 -4.95
N GLU A 41 -2.54 -12.01 -4.53
CA GLU A 41 -3.94 -11.60 -4.61
C GLU A 41 -4.22 -10.43 -3.65
N GLU A 42 -3.68 -10.50 -2.42
CA GLU A 42 -3.76 -9.41 -1.44
C GLU A 42 -3.07 -8.13 -1.94
N VAL A 43 -1.90 -8.27 -2.56
CA VAL A 43 -1.16 -7.16 -3.18
C VAL A 43 -1.96 -6.55 -4.33
N GLN A 44 -2.62 -7.38 -5.14
CA GLN A 44 -3.45 -6.91 -6.24
C GLN A 44 -4.66 -6.13 -5.73
N ALA A 45 -5.38 -6.64 -4.73
CA ALA A 45 -6.50 -5.95 -4.10
C ALA A 45 -6.06 -4.64 -3.43
N TRP A 46 -4.86 -4.59 -2.85
CA TRP A 46 -4.29 -3.36 -2.31
C TRP A 46 -4.05 -2.31 -3.41
N LYS A 47 -3.45 -2.70 -4.55
CA LYS A 47 -3.21 -1.80 -5.68
C LYS A 47 -4.51 -1.18 -6.19
N GLU A 48 -5.55 -1.98 -6.33
CA GLU A 48 -6.86 -1.52 -6.80
C GLU A 48 -7.47 -0.47 -5.86
N LYS A 49 -7.40 -0.70 -4.54
CA LYS A 49 -7.86 0.29 -3.54
C LYS A 49 -7.05 1.58 -3.59
N VAL A 50 -5.73 1.48 -3.74
CA VAL A 50 -4.85 2.66 -3.85
C VAL A 50 -5.18 3.47 -5.10
N GLU A 51 -5.37 2.81 -6.24
CA GLU A 51 -5.74 3.47 -7.49
C GLU A 51 -7.14 4.11 -7.41
N GLU A 52 -8.12 3.46 -6.77
CA GLU A 52 -9.43 4.06 -6.52
C GLU A 52 -9.33 5.34 -5.67
N ILE A 53 -8.54 5.31 -4.60
CA ILE A 53 -8.31 6.48 -3.74
C ILE A 53 -7.61 7.59 -4.52
N ARG A 54 -6.61 7.26 -5.34
CA ARG A 54 -5.91 8.22 -6.19
C ARG A 54 -6.82 8.83 -7.25
N ALA A 55 -7.65 8.04 -7.91
CA ALA A 55 -8.62 8.51 -8.89
C ALA A 55 -9.64 9.48 -8.26
N LYS A 56 -10.19 9.14 -7.09
CA LYS A 56 -11.08 10.04 -6.33
C LYS A 56 -10.40 11.37 -5.99
N ARG A 57 -9.11 11.35 -5.64
CA ARG A 57 -8.32 12.57 -5.39
C ARG A 57 -8.14 13.40 -6.65
N ALA A 58 -7.81 12.78 -7.78
CA ALA A 58 -7.64 13.48 -9.05
C ALA A 58 -8.92 14.23 -9.44
N ILE A 59 -10.09 13.62 -9.27
CA ILE A 59 -11.39 14.26 -9.53
C ILE A 59 -11.67 15.42 -8.56
N LYS A 60 -11.30 15.27 -7.28
CA LYS A 60 -11.55 16.30 -6.25
C LYS A 60 -10.63 17.52 -6.35
N THR A 61 -9.57 17.42 -7.15
CA THR A 61 -8.55 18.47 -7.31
C THR A 61 -8.74 19.26 -8.61
N ASP A 62 -9.72 18.90 -9.44
CA ASP A 62 -10.16 19.66 -10.63
C ASP A 62 -11.24 20.68 -10.19
N PRO A 63 -11.02 22.00 -10.33
CA PRO A 63 -11.90 23.07 -9.81
C PRO A 63 -13.25 23.22 -10.52
#